data_AF-A0A1Y1X0V5-F1
#
_entry.id   AF-A0A1Y1X0V5-F1
#
_cell.length_a   1.000
_cell.length_b   1.000
_cell.length_c   1.000
_cell.angle_alpha   90.00
_cell.angle_beta   90.00
_cell.angle_gamma   90.00
#
_symmetry.space_group_name_H-M   'P 1'
#
loop_
_entity.id
_entity.type
_entity.pdbx_description
1 polymer ?
#
loop_
_entity_poly.entity_id
_entity_poly.type
_entity_poly.pdbx_seq_one_letter_code
_entity_poly.pdbx_strand_id
1 'polypeptide(L)'
;TPLIYACRRNNDNLIKILIEYGADVNKENEYGETPLIYACQSGNDHLIKNLIEYGADVNKENKDGETPLIYACQNKNENLVKNLIEYGADVNKENKKGETPLFYA
;
A
#
# COMPACT_ATOMS: atom_id res chain seq x y z
N THR A 1 -0.69 -2.25 13.28
CA THR A 1 0.41 -1.61 14.05
C THR A 1 0.09 -0.14 14.31
N PRO A 2 0.78 0.56 15.23
CA PRO A 2 0.65 2.01 15.36
C PRO A 2 0.81 2.75 14.02
N LEU A 3 1.72 2.28 13.15
CA LEU A 3 1.94 2.84 11.82
C LEU A 3 0.71 2.69 10.91
N ILE A 4 0.07 1.51 10.88
CA ILE A 4 -1.19 1.32 10.15
C ILE A 4 -2.29 2.26 10.66
N TYR A 5 -2.43 2.44 11.98
CA TYR A 5 -3.41 3.38 12.53
C TYR A 5 -3.11 4.83 12.14
N ALA A 6 -1.83 5.22 12.09
CA ALA A 6 -1.42 6.54 11.64
C ALA A 6 -1.73 6.76 10.16
N CYS A 7 -1.50 5.75 9.31
CA CYS A 7 -1.87 5.76 7.89
C CYS A 7 -3.38 5.92 7.70
N ARG A 8 -4.20 5.17 8.45
CA ARG A 8 -5.67 5.30 8.44
C ARG A 8 -6.18 6.70 8.82
N ARG A 9 -5.40 7.45 9.59
CA ARG A 9 -5.73 8.81 10.02
C ARG A 9 -5.12 9.88 9.11
N ASN A 10 -4.35 9.50 8.08
CA ASN A 10 -3.56 10.42 7.26
C ASN A 10 -2.72 11.39 8.11
N ASN A 11 -2.12 10.89 9.20
CA ASN A 11 -1.31 11.71 10.11
C ASN A 11 0.17 11.59 9.76
N ASP A 12 0.61 12.37 8.77
CA ASP A 12 1.97 12.34 8.22
C ASP A 12 3.05 12.55 9.30
N ASN A 13 2.81 13.46 10.26
CA ASN A 13 3.73 13.70 11.37
C ASN A 13 3.92 12.45 12.23
N LEU A 14 2.82 11.76 12.58
CA LEU A 14 2.89 10.54 13.38
C LEU A 14 3.54 9.40 12.59
N ILE A 15 3.27 9.29 11.30
CA ILE A 15 3.88 8.29 10.40
C ILE A 15 5.39 8.47 10.38
N LYS A 16 5.85 9.71 10.15
CA LYS A 16 7.28 10.05 10.15
C LYS A 16 7.95 9.71 11.48
N ILE A 17 7.38 10.15 12.61
CA ILE A 17 7.91 9.84 13.95
C ILE A 17 8.00 8.32 14.16
N LEU A 18 6.94 7.58 13.81
CA LEU A 18 6.94 6.13 14.02
C LEU A 18 8.05 5.44 13.21
N ILE A 19 8.24 5.83 11.95
CA ILE A 19 9.28 5.27 11.08
C ILE A 19 10.68 5.65 11.59
N GLU A 20 10.90 6.91 11.97
CA GLU A 20 12.18 7.39 12.53
C GLU A 20 12.58 6.63 13.82
N TYR A 21 11.59 6.19 14.60
CA TYR A 21 11.80 5.38 15.81
C TYR A 21 11.75 3.85 15.55
N GLY A 22 11.88 3.43 14.29
CA GLY A 22 12.08 2.04 13.92
C GLY A 22 10.80 1.23 13.73
N ALA A 23 9.65 1.87 13.47
CA ALA A 23 8.47 1.14 13.04
C ALA A 23 8.74 0.44 11.70
N ASP A 24 8.50 -0.86 11.66
CA ASP A 24 8.62 -1.66 10.44
C ASP A 24 7.50 -1.28 9.46
N VAL A 25 7.91 -0.70 8.33
CA VAL A 25 7.03 -0.18 7.27
C VAL A 25 6.27 -1.28 6.53
N ASN A 26 6.76 -2.52 6.64
CA ASN A 26 6.17 -3.71 6.01
C ASN A 26 5.43 -4.58 7.04
N LYS A 27 5.29 -4.11 8.29
CA LYS A 27 4.63 -4.90 9.33
C LYS A 27 3.14 -5.05 9.06
N GLU A 28 2.75 -6.29 8.86
CA GLU A 28 1.37 -6.69 8.58
C GLU A 28 0.47 -6.64 9.83
N ASN A 29 -0.83 -6.40 9.61
CA ASN A 29 -1.87 -6.66 10.60
C ASN A 29 -2.35 -8.13 10.55
N GLU A 30 -3.42 -8.45 11.28
CA GLU A 30 -4.02 -9.79 11.29
C GLU A 30 -4.62 -10.24 9.94
N TYR A 31 -4.80 -9.32 8.98
CA TYR A 31 -5.28 -9.60 7.62
C TYR A 31 -4.15 -9.68 6.58
N GLY A 32 -2.89 -9.55 7.00
CA GLY A 32 -1.74 -9.48 6.09
C GLY A 32 -1.58 -8.11 5.43
N GLU A 33 -2.34 -7.09 5.84
CA GLU A 33 -2.28 -5.77 5.23
C GLU A 33 -1.12 -4.97 5.82
N THR A 34 -0.29 -4.41 4.93
CA THR A 34 0.78 -3.48 5.28
C THR A 34 0.27 -2.04 5.39
N PRO A 35 1.05 -1.12 5.99
CA PRO A 35 0.81 0.31 5.89
C PRO A 35 0.55 0.79 4.45
N LEU A 36 1.29 0.26 3.47
CA LEU A 36 1.14 0.66 2.06
C LEU A 36 -0.20 0.21 1.47
N ILE A 37 -0.64 -1.02 1.74
CA ILE A 37 -1.97 -1.50 1.33
C ILE A 37 -3.07 -0.59 1.89
N TYR A 38 -2.98 -0.22 3.17
CA TYR A 38 -3.93 0.71 3.78
C TYR A 38 -3.87 2.12 3.19
N ALA A 39 -2.69 2.63 2.87
CA ALA A 39 -2.55 3.93 2.24
C ALA A 39 -3.18 3.95 0.83
N CYS A 40 -3.09 2.83 0.10
CA CYS A 40 -3.75 2.67 -1.19
C CYS A 40 -5.28 2.65 -1.06
N GLN A 41 -5.81 2.03 0.00
CA GLN A 41 -7.24 2.09 0.34
C GLN A 41 -7.71 3.52 0.67
N SER A 42 -6.88 4.33 1.32
CA SER A 42 -7.24 5.71 1.70
C SER A 42 -7.07 6.73 0.57
N GLY A 43 -6.30 6.41 -0.47
CA GLY A 43 -6.07 7.27 -1.63
C GLY A 43 -5.15 8.47 -1.36
N ASN A 44 -4.33 8.43 -0.31
CA ASN A 44 -3.41 9.51 0.02
C ASN A 44 -2.07 9.34 -0.73
N ASP A 45 -1.97 9.99 -1.90
CA ASP A 45 -0.80 9.92 -2.77
C ASP A 45 0.52 10.33 -2.07
N HIS A 46 0.48 11.31 -1.15
CA HIS A 46 1.69 11.75 -0.45
C HIS A 46 2.21 10.69 0.52
N LEU A 47 1.29 10.09 1.29
CA LEU A 47 1.62 9.01 2.20
C LEU A 47 2.22 7.81 1.48
N ILE A 48 1.66 7.46 0.32
CA ILE A 48 2.11 6.30 -0.46
C ILE A 48 3.55 6.49 -0.91
N LYS A 49 3.90 7.67 -1.45
CA LYS A 49 5.27 7.99 -1.84
C LYS A 49 6.23 7.89 -0.66
N ASN A 50 5.88 8.48 0.48
CA ASN A 50 6.70 8.41 1.69
C ASN A 50 6.94 6.97 2.13
N LEU A 51 5.89 6.14 2.20
CA LEU A 51 6.03 4.73 2.62
C LEU A 51 6.96 3.95 1.68
N ILE A 52 6.87 4.17 0.36
CA ILE A 52 7.73 3.52 -0.62
C ILE A 52 9.19 4.00 -0.48
N GLU A 53 9.42 5.30 -0.30
CA GLU A 53 10.75 5.86 -0.03
C GLU A 53 11.37 5.31 1.27
N TYR A 54 10.54 4.99 2.27
CA TYR A 54 10.96 4.31 3.49
C TYR A 54 11.08 2.78 3.36
N GLY A 55 10.98 2.23 2.14
CA GLY A 55 11.23 0.82 1.85
C GLY A 55 10.00 -0.08 1.92
N ALA A 56 8.80 0.46 1.74
CA ALA A 56 7.60 -0.37 1.63
C ALA A 56 7.64 -1.24 0.38
N ASP A 57 7.32 -2.51 0.54
CA ASP A 57 7.24 -3.48 -0.54
C ASP A 57 5.95 -3.25 -1.34
N VAL A 58 6.09 -2.68 -2.54
CA VAL A 58 4.99 -2.37 -3.47
C VAL A 58 4.26 -3.60 -3.99
N ASN A 59 4.86 -4.79 -3.86
CA ASN A 59 4.32 -6.05 -4.34
C ASN A 59 3.84 -6.96 -3.19
N LYS A 60 3.82 -6.46 -1.95
CA LYS A 60 3.36 -7.24 -0.82
C LYS A 60 1.89 -7.62 -0.97
N GLU A 61 1.59 -8.88 -0.72
CA GLU A 61 0.23 -9.41 -0.76
C GLU A 61 -0.35 -9.47 0.65
N ASN A 62 -1.64 -9.15 0.79
CA ASN A 62 -2.38 -9.50 1.99
C ASN A 62 -2.80 -10.99 1.98
N LYS A 63 -3.59 -11.41 2.97
CA LYS A 63 -4.06 -12.80 3.07
C LYS A 63 -4.96 -13.25 1.92
N ASP A 64 -5.50 -12.35 1.11
CA ASP A 64 -6.32 -12.68 -0.06
C ASP A 64 -5.51 -12.62 -1.38
N GLY A 65 -4.21 -12.34 -1.30
CA GLY A 65 -3.36 -12.14 -2.48
C GLY A 65 -3.49 -10.73 -3.07
N GLU A 66 -4.19 -9.81 -2.41
CA GLU A 66 -4.39 -8.46 -2.90
C GLU A 66 -3.11 -7.65 -2.71
N THR A 67 -2.66 -6.98 -3.78
CA THR A 67 -1.49 -6.09 -3.78
C THR A 67 -1.94 -4.63 -3.64
N PRO A 68 -1.03 -3.70 -3.26
CA PRO A 68 -1.27 -2.26 -3.34
C PRO A 68 -1.85 -1.81 -4.70
N LEU A 69 -1.37 -2.40 -5.80
CA LEU A 69 -1.80 -2.06 -7.15
C LEU A 69 -3.25 -2.50 -7.43
N ILE A 70 -3.69 -3.65 -6.93
CA ILE A 70 -5.09 -4.06 -7.07
C ILE A 70 -6.02 -3.08 -6.34
N TYR A 71 -5.69 -2.69 -5.10
CA TYR A 71 -6.46 -1.69 -4.36
C TYR A 71 -6.50 -0.32 -5.07
N ALA A 72 -5.39 0.09 -5.69
CA ALA A 72 -5.32 1.32 -6.47
C ALA A 72 -6.30 1.30 -7.66
N CYS A 73 -6.36 0.18 -8.39
CA CYS A 73 -7.30 -0.03 -9.49
C CYS A 73 -8.75 -0.04 -9.00
N GLN A 74 -9.06 -0.77 -7.92
CA GLN A 74 -10.41 -0.78 -7.31
C GLN A 74 -10.91 0.63 -6.95
N ASN A 75 -10.00 1.48 -6.46
CA ASN A 75 -10.29 2.86 -6.08
C ASN A 75 -10.33 3.83 -7.27
N LYS A 76 -9.98 3.39 -8.48
CA LYS A 76 -9.93 4.21 -9.71
C LYS A 76 -9.03 5.44 -9.56
N ASN A 77 -7.97 5.34 -8.74
CA ASN A 77 -7.01 6.42 -8.55
C ASN A 77 -5.85 6.27 -9.55
N GLU A 78 -5.98 6.92 -10.71
CA GLU A 78 -5.00 6.87 -11.80
C GLU A 78 -3.59 7.31 -11.36
N ASN A 79 -3.50 8.34 -10.50
CA ASN A 79 -2.21 8.84 -10.01
C ASN A 79 -1.51 7.78 -9.15
N LEU A 80 -2.27 7.10 -8.30
CA LEU A 80 -1.75 6.02 -7.46
C LEU A 80 -1.30 4.83 -8.30
N VAL A 81 -2.12 4.39 -9.26
CA VAL A 81 -1.76 3.32 -10.20
C VAL A 81 -0.45 3.65 -10.89
N LYS A 82 -0.32 4.87 -11.43
CA LYS A 82 0.90 5.34 -12.08
C LYS A 82 2.11 5.31 -11.14
N ASN A 83 1.99 5.87 -9.93
CA ASN A 83 3.09 5.88 -8.96
C ASN A 83 3.54 4.45 -8.62
N LEU A 84 2.60 3.54 -8.31
CA LEU A 84 2.94 2.16 -7.95
C LEU A 84 3.67 1.44 -9.09
N ILE A 85 3.25 1.63 -10.35
CA ILE A 85 3.92 1.08 -11.52
C ILE A 85 5.33 1.66 -11.68
N GLU A 86 5.50 2.98 -11.51
CA GLU A 86 6.81 3.63 -11.54
C GLU A 86 7.76 3.10 -10.46
N TYR A 87 7.23 2.70 -9.31
CA TYR A 87 7.98 2.06 -8.22
C TYR A 87 8.12 0.53 -8.36
N GLY A 88 7.71 -0.06 -9.48
CA GLY A 88 7.95 -1.47 -9.80
C GLY A 88 6.87 -2.44 -9.32
N ALA A 89 5.63 -1.97 -9.13
CA ALA A 89 4.51 -2.87 -8.91
C ALA A 89 4.28 -3.79 -10.13
N ASP A 90 4.06 -5.07 -9.88
CA ASP A 90 3.80 -6.08 -10.91
C ASP A 90 2.35 -5.96 -11.40
N VAL A 91 2.20 -5.44 -12.61
CA VAL A 91 0.91 -5.23 -13.27
C VAL A 91 0.17 -6.52 -13.62
N ASN A 92 0.86 -7.66 -13.61
CA ASN A 92 0.29 -8.97 -13.96
C ASN A 92 0.07 -9.87 -12.74
N LYS A 93 0.34 -9.36 -11.53
CA LYS A 93 0.21 -10.15 -10.31
C LYS A 93 -1.25 -10.54 -10.06
N GLU A 94 -1.51 -11.83 -9.92
CA GLU A 94 -2.84 -12.36 -9.61
C GLU A 94 -3.06 -12.45 -8.10
N ASN A 95 -4.27 -12.08 -7.65
CA ASN A 95 -4.73 -12.44 -6.30
C ASN A 95 -5.10 -13.92 -6.20
N LYS A 96 -5.58 -14.39 -5.04
CA LYS A 96 -5.97 -15.79 -4.85
C LYS A 96 -7.16 -16.26 -5.70
N LYS A 97 -7.89 -15.35 -6.34
CA LYS A 97 -8.98 -15.64 -7.27
C LYS A 97 -8.53 -15.68 -8.73
N GLY A 98 -7.25 -15.43 -9.02
CA GLY A 98 -6.73 -15.32 -10.38
C GLY A 98 -7.04 -13.97 -11.04
N GLU A 99 -7.41 -12.95 -10.26
CA GLU A 99 -7.74 -11.63 -10.78
C GLU A 99 -6.49 -10.73 -10.74
N THR A 100 -6.18 -10.07 -11.85
CA THR A 100 -5.08 -9.12 -11.97
C THR A 100 -5.52 -7.69 -11.64
N PRO A 101 -4.61 -6.72 -11.44
CA PRO A 101 -4.99 -5.31 -11.31
C PRO A 101 -5.91 -4.81 -12.44
N LEU A 102 -5.67 -5.25 -13.67
CA LEU A 102 -6.46 -4.85 -14.84
C LEU A 102 -7.92 -5.33 -14.74
N PHE A 103 -8.21 -6.43 -14.05
CA PHE A 103 -9.58 -6.90 -13.82
C PHE A 103 -10.43 -5.85 -13.07
N TYR A 104 -9.78 -5.02 -12.24
CA TYR A 104 -10.42 -4.04 -11.38
C TYR A 104 -10.40 -2.60 -11.92
N ALA A 105 -9.80 -2.37 -13.10
CA ALA A 105 -9.64 -1.05 -13.71
C ALA A 105 -10.94 -0.51 -14.37
#